data_AF-A0D5E6-F1
#
_entry.id   AF-A0D5E6-F1
#
_cell.length_a   1.000
_cell.length_b   1.000
_cell.length_c   1.000
_cell.angle_alpha   90.00
_cell.angle_beta   90.00
_cell.angle_gamma   90.00
#
_symmetry.space_group_name_H-M   'P 1'
#
loop_
_entity.id
_entity.type
_entity.pdbx_description
1 polymer ?
#
loop_
_entity_poly.entity_id
_entity_poly.type
_entity_poly.pdbx_seq_one_letter_code
_entity_poly.pdbx_strand_id
1 'polypeptide(L)'
;MRRRTITPIFPPPGYNLAIPDWPVEQFMLRIGKGCSDYGDKFEKLTELFEADRIQMKEKGIPPKVRKYIFSIKEQLRRGKGEHQSLIPKKKATKK
;
A
#
# COMPACT_ATOMS: atom_id res chain seq x y z
N MET A 1 -2.42 18.00 -4.26
CA MET A 1 -1.48 18.02 -3.12
C MET A 1 -0.06 18.21 -3.63
N ARG A 2 0.72 19.13 -3.07
CA ARG A 2 2.14 19.34 -3.44
C ARG A 2 3.03 18.36 -2.67
N ARG A 3 3.77 17.51 -3.40
CA ARG A 3 4.67 16.46 -2.89
C ARG A 3 6.05 17.04 -2.54
N ARG A 4 6.14 17.83 -1.47
CA ARG A 4 7.35 18.60 -1.13
C ARG A 4 8.47 17.81 -0.42
N THR A 5 8.18 16.64 0.15
CA THR A 5 9.12 15.91 1.05
C THR A 5 9.18 14.39 0.81
N ILE A 6 9.06 13.95 -0.44
CA ILE A 6 9.16 12.51 -0.78
C ILE A 6 10.47 12.26 -1.51
N THR A 7 11.44 11.67 -0.80
CA THR A 7 12.71 11.21 -1.38
C THR A 7 12.52 9.80 -1.97
N PRO A 8 12.59 9.60 -3.29
CA PRO A 8 12.43 8.26 -3.86
C PRO A 8 13.50 7.29 -3.33
N ILE A 9 13.12 6.03 -3.09
CA ILE A 9 14.07 4.96 -2.74
C ILE A 9 14.75 4.48 -4.03
N PHE A 10 16.08 4.44 -4.02
CA PHE A 10 16.91 3.91 -5.09
C PHE A 10 17.97 2.96 -4.49
N PRO A 11 18.14 1.72 -5.00
CA PRO A 11 17.38 1.09 -6.08
C PRO A 11 15.92 0.79 -5.68
N PRO A 12 14.98 0.73 -6.63
CA PRO A 12 13.58 0.46 -6.32
C PRO A 12 13.42 -0.94 -5.69
N PRO A 13 12.54 -1.10 -4.70
CA PRO A 13 12.35 -2.37 -3.99
C PRO A 13 11.76 -3.49 -4.87
N GLY A 14 11.02 -3.15 -5.94
CA GLY A 14 10.45 -4.13 -6.85
C GLY A 14 9.43 -5.04 -6.15
N TYR A 15 9.41 -6.32 -6.51
CA TYR A 15 8.52 -7.31 -5.92
C TYR A 15 8.94 -7.73 -4.50
N ASN A 16 10.19 -7.46 -4.10
CA ASN A 16 10.73 -7.74 -2.76
C ASN A 16 10.38 -6.64 -1.74
N LEU A 17 9.29 -5.90 -1.98
CA LEU A 17 8.82 -4.88 -1.07
C LEU A 17 8.44 -5.54 0.27
N ALA A 18 9.13 -5.17 1.35
CA ALA A 18 8.77 -5.61 2.69
C ALA A 18 7.43 -4.97 3.09
N ILE A 19 6.38 -5.79 3.14
CA ILE A 19 5.04 -5.38 3.57
C ILE A 19 5.07 -5.30 5.11
N PRO A 20 4.65 -4.19 5.73
CA PRO A 20 4.53 -4.12 7.18
C PRO A 20 3.39 -5.01 7.68
N ASP A 21 3.54 -5.63 8.85
CA ASP A 21 2.46 -6.35 9.55
C ASP A 21 1.50 -5.37 10.24
N TRP A 22 0.83 -4.53 9.45
CA TRP A 22 -0.17 -3.59 9.95
C TRP A 22 -1.60 -4.10 9.71
N PRO A 23 -2.57 -3.70 10.56
CA PRO A 23 -3.98 -3.92 10.27
C PRO A 23 -4.38 -3.29 8.93
N VAL A 24 -5.21 -3.99 8.16
CA VAL A 24 -5.68 -3.54 6.85
C VAL A 24 -6.40 -2.19 6.96
N GLU A 25 -7.27 -2.04 7.97
CA GLU A 25 -7.99 -0.79 8.25
C GLU A 25 -7.04 0.39 8.45
N GLN A 26 -5.96 0.19 9.21
CA GLN A 26 -4.98 1.25 9.47
C GLN A 26 -4.22 1.64 8.18
N PHE A 27 -3.91 0.66 7.34
CA PHE A 27 -3.34 0.92 6.01
C PHE A 27 -4.32 1.70 5.12
N MET A 28 -5.59 1.28 5.08
CA MET A 28 -6.63 1.88 4.27
C MET A 28 -6.98 3.31 4.72
N LEU A 29 -6.98 3.58 6.03
CA LEU A 29 -7.13 4.92 6.59
C LEU A 29 -5.98 5.83 6.14
N ARG A 30 -4.74 5.30 6.15
CA ARG A 30 -3.54 6.09 5.87
C ARG A 30 -3.29 6.37 4.40
N ILE A 31 -3.77 5.50 3.50
CA ILE A 31 -3.83 5.82 2.06
C ILE A 31 -4.97 6.81 1.75
N GLY A 32 -6.06 6.77 2.52
CA GLY A 32 -7.17 7.71 2.42
C GLY A 32 -8.05 7.50 1.17
N LYS A 33 -8.66 8.60 0.68
CA LYS A 33 -9.60 8.61 -0.46
C LYS A 33 -10.80 7.66 -0.35
N GLY A 34 -11.32 7.44 0.86
CA GLY A 34 -12.47 6.56 1.09
C GLY A 34 -12.14 5.07 0.92
N CYS A 35 -10.89 4.68 1.14
CA CYS A 35 -10.53 3.26 1.25
C CYS A 35 -10.86 2.70 2.63
N SER A 36 -10.97 3.54 3.66
CA SER A 36 -11.27 3.15 5.05
C SER A 36 -12.46 2.20 5.16
N ASP A 37 -13.51 2.46 4.37
CA ASP A 37 -14.80 1.77 4.45
C ASP A 37 -14.75 0.34 3.88
N TYR A 38 -13.60 -0.08 3.36
CA TYR A 38 -13.38 -1.38 2.73
C TYR A 38 -12.30 -2.20 3.44
N GLY A 39 -11.83 -1.75 4.62
CA GLY A 39 -10.81 -2.43 5.43
C GLY A 39 -11.25 -3.84 5.84
N ASP A 40 -12.51 -3.96 6.25
CA ASP A 40 -13.12 -5.19 6.78
C ASP A 40 -13.21 -6.34 5.75
N LYS A 41 -12.92 -6.06 4.48
CA LYS A 41 -13.02 -7.05 3.38
C LYS A 41 -11.76 -7.89 3.21
N PHE A 42 -10.68 -7.55 3.91
CA PHE A 42 -9.42 -8.28 3.86
C PHE A 42 -8.95 -8.60 5.27
N GLU A 43 -8.51 -9.83 5.48
CA GLU A 43 -8.03 -10.26 6.79
C GLU A 43 -6.60 -9.81 7.03
N LYS A 44 -5.78 -9.82 5.98
CA LYS A 44 -4.35 -9.50 6.06
C LYS A 44 -3.94 -8.51 5.00
N LEU A 45 -2.95 -7.69 5.35
CA LEU A 45 -2.40 -6.73 4.41
C LEU A 45 -1.70 -7.43 3.24
N THR A 46 -1.07 -8.58 3.47
CA THR A 46 -0.49 -9.43 2.41
C THR A 46 -1.53 -9.81 1.37
N GLU A 47 -2.73 -10.22 1.79
CA GLU A 47 -3.84 -10.56 0.91
C GLU A 47 -4.22 -9.36 0.01
N LEU A 48 -4.22 -8.14 0.53
CA LEU A 48 -4.47 -6.92 -0.26
C LEU A 48 -3.36 -6.66 -1.30
N PHE A 49 -2.10 -6.88 -0.92
CA PHE A 49 -0.94 -6.69 -1.80
C PHE A 49 -0.80 -7.79 -2.86
N GLU A 50 -1.32 -8.98 -2.61
CA GLU A 50 -1.37 -10.08 -3.58
C GLU A 50 -2.66 -10.04 -4.41
N ALA A 51 -3.73 -9.48 -3.88
CA ALA A 51 -5.04 -9.47 -4.54
C ALA A 51 -5.03 -8.81 -5.93
N ASP A 52 -5.74 -9.48 -6.83
CA ASP A 52 -6.00 -9.03 -8.20
C ASP A 52 -7.29 -8.22 -8.33
N ARG A 53 -7.44 -7.49 -9.45
CA ARG A 53 -8.61 -6.64 -9.70
C ARG A 53 -9.93 -7.42 -9.73
N ILE A 54 -9.87 -8.71 -10.08
CA ILE A 54 -11.00 -9.64 -10.14
C ILE A 54 -11.41 -10.03 -8.71
N GLN A 55 -10.47 -10.48 -7.89
CA GLN A 55 -10.72 -10.81 -6.48
C GLN A 55 -11.28 -9.60 -5.70
N MET A 56 -10.71 -8.41 -5.94
CA MET A 56 -11.25 -7.17 -5.35
C MET A 56 -12.67 -6.83 -5.86
N LYS A 57 -13.03 -7.24 -7.08
CA LYS A 57 -14.39 -7.08 -7.62
C LYS A 57 -15.37 -7.99 -6.89
N GLU A 58 -14.99 -9.24 -6.69
CA GLU A 58 -15.80 -10.26 -6.01
C GLU A 58 -16.08 -9.86 -4.56
N LYS A 59 -15.09 -9.27 -3.88
CA LYS A 59 -15.26 -8.66 -2.55
C LYS A 59 -16.16 -7.41 -2.56
N GLY A 60 -16.64 -6.95 -3.70
CA GLY A 60 -17.55 -5.81 -3.83
C GLY A 60 -16.87 -4.45 -3.65
N ILE A 61 -15.61 -4.31 -4.08
CA ILE A 61 -14.89 -3.03 -4.00
C ILE A 61 -15.18 -2.19 -5.26
N PRO A 62 -15.56 -0.91 -5.13
CA PRO A 62 -15.81 -0.05 -6.27
C PRO A 62 -14.60 0.08 -7.20
N PRO A 63 -14.81 0.26 -8.52
CA PRO A 63 -13.72 0.42 -9.48
C PRO A 63 -12.75 1.57 -9.15
N LYS A 64 -13.26 2.67 -8.57
CA LYS A 64 -12.46 3.85 -8.19
C LYS A 64 -11.45 3.52 -7.09
N VAL A 65 -11.89 2.80 -6.06
CA VAL A 65 -11.07 2.36 -4.92
C VAL A 65 -10.05 1.33 -5.40
N ARG A 66 -10.46 0.35 -6.22
CA ARG A 66 -9.55 -0.64 -6.82
C ARG A 66 -8.41 0.03 -7.60
N LYS A 67 -8.73 0.96 -8.51
CA LYS A 67 -7.72 1.69 -9.30
C LYS A 67 -6.74 2.45 -8.40
N TYR A 68 -7.24 3.04 -7.30
CA TYR A 68 -6.39 3.79 -6.38
C TYR A 68 -5.44 2.88 -5.60
N ILE A 69 -5.94 1.77 -5.03
CA ILE A 69 -5.10 0.80 -4.31
C ILE A 69 -3.99 0.25 -5.21
N PHE A 70 -4.29 -0.06 -6.48
CA PHE A 70 -3.27 -0.47 -7.45
C PHE A 70 -2.23 0.61 -7.73
N SER A 71 -2.64 1.88 -7.81
CA SER A 71 -1.71 2.99 -7.96
C SER A 71 -0.76 3.08 -6.76
N ILE A 72 -1.25 2.85 -5.54
CA ILE A 72 -0.42 2.84 -4.33
C ILE A 72 0.53 1.64 -4.31
N LYS A 73 0.06 0.42 -4.63
CA LYS A 73 0.90 -0.78 -4.74
C LYS A 73 2.09 -0.53 -5.67
N GLU A 74 1.83 0.03 -6.85
CA GLU A 74 2.87 0.33 -7.83
C GLU A 74 3.82 1.45 -7.39
N GLN A 75 3.29 2.49 -6.74
CA GLN A 75 4.09 3.55 -6.13
C GLN A 75 5.08 3.01 -5.08
N LEU A 76 4.60 2.12 -4.21
CA LEU A 76 5.43 1.47 -3.19
C LEU A 76 6.50 0.56 -3.84
N ARG A 77 6.14 -0.25 -4.84
CA ARG A 77 7.09 -1.09 -5.60
C ARG A 77 8.18 -0.29 -6.31
N ARG A 78 7.81 0.87 -6.86
CA ARG A 78 8.77 1.78 -7.51
C ARG A 78 9.57 2.62 -6.53
N GLY A 79 9.29 2.54 -5.23
CA GLY A 79 9.89 3.40 -4.21
C GLY A 79 9.55 4.88 -4.40
N LYS A 80 8.44 5.21 -5.06
CA LYS A 80 8.01 6.55 -5.45
C LYS A 80 6.61 6.81 -4.91
N GLY A 81 6.42 7.72 -3.97
CA GLY A 81 5.07 8.11 -3.54
C GLY A 81 5.00 8.60 -2.11
N GLU A 82 3.89 9.24 -1.77
CA GLU A 82 3.65 9.82 -0.43
C GLU A 82 3.55 8.77 0.67
N HIS A 83 3.17 7.56 0.28
CA HIS A 83 3.00 6.41 1.16
C HIS A 83 4.31 5.64 1.40
N GLN A 84 5.47 6.15 0.99
CA GLN A 84 6.75 5.53 1.30
C GLN A 84 7.00 5.40 2.80
N SER A 85 6.38 6.26 3.61
CA SER A 85 6.37 6.16 5.08
C SER A 85 5.65 4.91 5.62
N LEU A 86 4.88 4.21 4.78
CA LEU A 86 4.29 2.90 5.10
C LEU A 86 5.31 1.77 4.96
N ILE A 87 6.40 1.97 4.20
CA ILE A 87 7.44 0.95 4.08
C ILE A 87 8.22 0.94 5.41
N PRO A 88 8.26 -0.18 6.13
CA PRO A 88 9.07 -0.26 7.33
C PRO A 88 10.53 -0.03 6.93
N LYS A 89 11.14 1.05 7.45
CA LYS A 89 12.59 1.23 7.34
C LYS A 89 13.21 0.04 8.07
N LYS A 90 14.04 -0.77 7.39
CA LYS A 90 14.86 -1.77 8.07
C LYS A 90 15.55 -1.06 9.24
N LYS A 91 15.28 -1.47 10.48
CA LYS A 91 16.07 -1.01 11.61
C LYS A 91 17.50 -1.40 11.29
N ALA A 92 18.41 -0.42 11.21
CA ALA A 92 19.82 -0.73 11.07
C ALA A 92 20.19 -1.61 12.27
N THR A 93 20.42 -2.91 12.00
CA THR A 93 20.95 -3.83 13.00
C THR A 93 22.30 -3.28 13.39
N LYS A 94 22.37 -2.59 14.54
CA LYS A 94 23.63 -2.15 15.13
C LYS A 94 24.34 -3.45 15.54
N LYS A 95 25.32 -3.85 14.75
CA LYS A 95 26.19 -5.00 15.03
C LYS A 95 27.29 -4.56 15.98
#